data_AF-A0AAV4CUJ6-F1
#
_entry.id   AF-A0AAV4CUJ6-F1
#
_cell.length_a   1.000
_cell.length_b   1.000
_cell.length_c   1.000
_cell.angle_alpha   90.00
_cell.angle_beta   90.00
_cell.angle_gamma   90.00
#
_symmetry.space_group_name_H-M   'P 1'
#
loop_
_entity.id
_entity.type
_entity.pdbx_description
1 polymer ?
#
loop_
_entity_poly.entity_id
_entity_poly.type
_entity_poly.pdbx_seq_one_letter_code
_entity_poly.pdbx_strand_id
1 'polypeptide(L)'
;MLRKIHLYSDLKPKINTYINSVWQRDWDAEGANKLHEVLPNLGEDLHSRGEGADRKLETAMCRLRVGHTWLTQSYLLNNEQQPFCYACDSLYTVRHILIECPDFQDTRRKYFSVTDLYRLFREVNPSRIVGYLKDLGVYGKI
;
A
#
# COMPACT_ATOMS: atom_id res chain seq x y z
N MET A 1 -46.11 -17.24 4.92
CA MET A 1 -45.38 -17.12 3.64
C MET A 1 -44.04 -17.83 3.81
N LEU A 2 -43.87 -19.05 3.28
CA LEU A 2 -42.63 -19.82 3.42
C LEU A 2 -41.58 -19.24 2.45
N ARG A 3 -40.42 -18.79 2.96
CA ARG A 3 -39.26 -18.47 2.13
C ARG A 3 -38.86 -19.74 1.39
N LYS A 4 -38.95 -19.74 0.06
CA LYS A 4 -38.35 -20.80 -0.77
C LYS A 4 -36.84 -20.76 -0.54
N ILE A 5 -36.32 -21.78 0.14
CA ILE A 5 -34.88 -21.99 0.28
C ILE A 5 -34.35 -22.34 -1.10
N HIS A 6 -33.39 -21.56 -1.58
CA HIS A 6 -32.76 -21.79 -2.86
C HIS A 6 -31.29 -22.14 -2.59
N LEU A 7 -31.07 -23.45 -2.41
CA LEU A 7 -29.86 -24.05 -1.84
C LEU A 7 -28.57 -23.43 -2.39
N TYR A 8 -28.47 -23.25 -3.70
CA TYR A 8 -27.29 -22.64 -4.34
C TYR A 8 -27.06 -21.19 -3.90
N SER A 9 -28.08 -20.32 -3.98
CA SER A 9 -27.94 -18.89 -3.66
C SER A 9 -27.81 -18.65 -2.15
N ASP A 10 -28.35 -19.54 -1.33
CA ASP A 10 -28.25 -19.44 0.13
C ASP A 10 -26.90 -19.96 0.64
N LEU A 11 -26.28 -20.94 -0.04
CA LEU A 11 -24.96 -21.48 0.33
C LEU A 11 -23.80 -20.68 -0.24
N LYS A 12 -23.93 -20.12 -1.45
CA LYS A 12 -22.83 -19.39 -2.11
C LYS A 12 -22.20 -18.28 -1.25
N PRO A 13 -22.97 -17.41 -0.55
CA PRO A 13 -22.39 -16.42 0.34
C PRO A 13 -21.59 -17.06 1.49
N LYS A 14 -22.12 -18.13 2.10
CA LYS A 14 -21.45 -18.84 3.20
C LYS A 14 -20.14 -19.48 2.76
N ILE A 15 -20.13 -20.09 1.58
CA ILE A 15 -18.93 -20.68 0.98
C ILE A 15 -17.88 -19.58 0.72
N ASN A 16 -18.28 -18.46 0.10
CA ASN A 16 -17.37 -17.35 -0.15
C ASN A 16 -16.81 -16.74 1.14
N THR A 17 -17.66 -16.56 2.17
CA THR A 17 -17.20 -16.10 3.50
C THR A 17 -16.18 -17.07 4.09
N TYR A 18 -16.42 -18.39 4.00
CA TYR A 18 -15.46 -19.38 4.47
C TYR A 18 -14.14 -19.32 3.71
N ILE A 19 -14.18 -19.30 2.38
CA ILE A 19 -12.97 -19.19 1.52
C ILE A 19 -12.17 -17.93 1.88
N ASN A 20 -12.83 -16.77 1.94
CA ASN A 20 -12.19 -15.51 2.30
C ASN A 20 -11.58 -15.57 3.71
N SER A 21 -12.22 -16.25 4.67
CA SER A 21 -11.69 -16.42 6.02
C SER A 21 -10.45 -17.31 6.07
N VAL A 22 -10.35 -18.32 5.19
CA VAL A 22 -9.16 -19.16 5.06
C VAL A 22 -8.02 -18.33 4.46
N TRP A 23 -8.30 -17.60 3.38
CA TRP A 23 -7.30 -16.73 2.75
C TRP A 23 -6.79 -15.64 3.69
N GLN A 24 -7.69 -15.01 4.45
CA GLN A 24 -7.30 -14.01 5.45
C GLN A 24 -6.40 -14.63 6.53
N ARG A 25 -6.70 -15.85 6.97
CA ARG A 25 -5.87 -16.55 7.97
C ARG A 25 -4.48 -16.87 7.44
N ASP A 26 -4.39 -17.34 6.21
CA ASP A 26 -3.10 -17.63 5.57
C ASP A 26 -2.31 -16.34 5.36
N TRP A 27 -2.99 -15.25 4.99
CA TRP A 27 -2.41 -13.91 4.87
C TRP A 27 -1.85 -13.38 6.20
N ASP A 28 -2.60 -13.55 7.29
CA ASP A 28 -2.18 -13.14 8.63
C ASP A 28 -1.05 -14.00 9.20
N ALA A 29 -0.89 -15.24 8.72
CA ALA A 29 0.17 -16.15 9.13
C ALA A 29 1.53 -15.82 8.47
N GLU A 30 1.54 -15.11 7.34
CA GLU A 30 2.76 -14.74 6.61
C GLU A 30 3.45 -13.53 7.26
N GLY A 31 4.16 -13.76 8.36
CA GLY A 31 4.74 -12.69 9.19
C GLY A 31 5.88 -11.87 8.54
N ALA A 32 6.44 -12.32 7.43
CA ALA A 32 7.52 -11.60 6.72
C ALA A 32 7.01 -10.72 5.57
N ASN A 33 5.70 -10.61 5.37
CA ASN A 33 5.14 -9.94 4.21
C ASN A 33 4.97 -8.43 4.42
N LYS A 34 5.81 -7.64 3.75
CA LYS A 34 5.73 -6.17 3.74
C LYS A 34 4.40 -5.63 3.21
N LEU A 35 3.69 -6.39 2.37
CA LEU A 35 2.38 -5.98 1.84
C LEU A 35 1.27 -6.03 2.90
N HIS A 36 1.42 -6.84 3.96
CA HIS A 36 0.43 -6.95 5.03
C HIS A 36 0.23 -5.59 5.74
N GLU A 37 1.31 -4.83 5.90
CA GLU A 37 1.28 -3.48 6.45
C GLU A 37 0.46 -2.48 5.60
N VAL A 38 0.38 -2.71 4.29
CA VAL A 38 -0.37 -1.88 3.36
C VAL A 38 -1.81 -2.35 3.22
N LEU A 39 -2.03 -3.67 3.17
CA LEU A 39 -3.31 -4.32 2.98
C LEU A 39 -3.45 -5.47 4.00
N PRO A 40 -3.81 -5.18 5.26
CA PRO A 40 -4.00 -6.21 6.27
C PRO A 40 -5.26 -7.03 6.00
N ASN A 41 -6.29 -6.43 5.41
CA ASN A 41 -7.58 -7.08 5.13
C ASN A 41 -7.78 -7.29 3.63
N LEU A 42 -7.75 -8.54 3.16
CA LEU A 42 -7.84 -8.87 1.72
C LEU A 42 -9.19 -8.52 1.08
N GLY A 43 -10.25 -8.36 1.89
CA GLY A 43 -11.58 -7.98 1.42
C GLY A 43 -11.76 -6.47 1.19
N GLU A 44 -10.75 -5.65 1.49
CA GLU A 44 -10.83 -4.20 1.34
C GLU A 44 -10.41 -3.73 -0.05
N ASP A 45 -11.21 -2.83 -0.61
CA ASP A 45 -10.85 -2.10 -1.82
C ASP A 45 -10.00 -0.88 -1.47
N LEU A 46 -8.69 -0.98 -1.68
CA LEU A 46 -7.78 0.17 -1.62
C LEU A 46 -7.91 0.99 -2.91
N HIS A 47 -9.04 1.68 -3.07
CA HIS A 47 -9.32 2.61 -4.18
C HIS A 47 -8.89 2.08 -5.53
N SER A 48 -9.45 0.94 -5.95
CA SER A 48 -9.21 0.40 -7.28
C SER A 48 -10.12 1.09 -8.31
N ARG A 49 -9.49 1.91 -9.17
CA ARG A 49 -10.04 2.51 -10.39
C ARG A 49 -11.31 3.35 -10.19
N GLY A 50 -11.12 4.63 -9.89
CA GLY A 50 -12.13 5.62 -10.29
C GLY A 50 -12.19 5.71 -11.82
N GLU A 51 -13.38 5.71 -12.41
CA GLU A 51 -13.54 5.99 -13.84
C GLU A 51 -12.88 7.35 -14.17
N GLY A 52 -11.86 7.33 -15.05
CA GLY A 52 -11.07 8.53 -15.39
C GLY A 52 -9.74 8.69 -14.62
N ALA A 53 -9.31 7.70 -13.84
CA ALA A 53 -8.01 7.75 -13.16
C ALA A 53 -6.82 7.78 -14.15
N ASP A 54 -5.86 8.67 -13.89
CA ASP A 54 -4.61 8.77 -14.64
C ASP A 54 -3.79 7.48 -14.44
N ARG A 55 -3.53 6.75 -15.52
CA ARG A 55 -2.70 5.53 -15.52
C ARG A 55 -1.35 5.73 -14.84
N LYS A 56 -0.76 6.93 -14.94
CA LYS A 56 0.52 7.23 -14.27
C LYS A 56 0.36 7.24 -12.75
N LEU A 57 -0.72 7.84 -12.25
CA LEU A 57 -1.05 7.88 -10.83
C LEU A 57 -1.28 6.47 -10.29
N GLU A 58 -2.05 5.65 -11.02
CA GLU A 58 -2.30 4.26 -10.63
C GLU A 58 -1.00 3.44 -10.56
N THR A 59 -0.15 3.58 -11.59
CA THR A 59 1.15 2.89 -11.64
C THR A 59 2.02 3.31 -10.45
N ALA A 60 2.08 4.60 -10.15
CA ALA A 60 2.83 5.10 -9.00
C ALA A 60 2.27 4.53 -7.68
N MET A 61 0.95 4.52 -7.49
CA MET A 61 0.35 3.95 -6.27
C MET A 61 0.64 2.45 -6.13
N CYS A 62 0.53 1.67 -7.21
CA CYS A 62 0.87 0.25 -7.18
C CYS A 62 2.34 0.02 -6.81
N ARG A 63 3.27 0.79 -7.40
CA ARG A 63 4.70 0.67 -7.09
C ARG A 63 5.02 1.04 -5.64
N LEU A 64 4.37 2.08 -5.10
CA LEU A 64 4.51 2.45 -3.70
C LEU A 64 3.98 1.36 -2.77
N ARG A 65 2.79 0.80 -3.05
CA ARG A 65 2.18 -0.27 -2.23
C ARG A 65 3.07 -1.52 -2.17
N VAL A 66 3.64 -1.93 -3.30
CA VAL A 66 4.50 -3.13 -3.37
C VAL A 66 5.95 -2.85 -2.97
N GLY A 67 6.36 -1.58 -2.96
CA GLY A 67 7.75 -1.20 -2.68
C GLY A 67 8.71 -1.37 -3.86
N HIS A 68 8.18 -1.63 -5.06
CA HIS A 68 8.95 -1.80 -6.30
C HIS A 68 9.24 -0.46 -6.98
N THR A 69 9.90 0.44 -6.24
CA THR A 69 10.36 1.73 -6.76
C THR A 69 11.83 1.64 -7.12
N TRP A 70 12.30 2.52 -8.01
CA TRP A 70 13.74 2.60 -8.30
C TRP A 70 14.52 2.92 -7.03
N LEU A 71 14.03 3.84 -6.19
CA LEU A 71 14.69 4.27 -4.96
C LEU A 71 14.96 3.15 -3.95
N THR A 72 14.08 2.15 -3.89
CA THR A 72 14.11 1.15 -2.82
C THR A 72 14.52 -0.23 -3.32
N GLN A 73 14.51 -0.46 -4.63
CA GLN A 73 14.70 -1.80 -5.22
C GLN A 73 15.84 -1.85 -6.25
N SER A 74 16.32 -0.74 -6.81
CA SER A 74 17.36 -0.76 -7.86
C SER A 74 18.65 -1.46 -7.41
N TYR A 75 18.99 -1.39 -6.12
CA TYR A 75 20.18 -2.02 -5.57
C TYR A 75 20.21 -3.54 -5.79
N LEU A 76 19.05 -4.21 -5.80
CA LEU A 76 18.97 -5.64 -6.08
C LEU A 76 19.25 -5.96 -7.55
N LEU A 77 18.86 -5.06 -8.46
CA LEU A 77 19.10 -5.23 -9.89
C LEU A 77 20.55 -4.94 -10.25
N ASN A 78 21.17 -3.98 -9.57
CA ASN A 78 22.54 -3.55 -9.82
C ASN A 78 23.58 -4.28 -8.96
N ASN A 79 23.14 -5.14 -8.03
CA ASN A 79 24.00 -5.76 -7.01
C ASN A 79 24.79 -4.71 -6.20
N GLU A 80 24.13 -3.60 -5.86
CA GLU A 80 24.67 -2.50 -5.06
C GLU A 80 24.26 -2.65 -3.59
N GLN A 81 24.86 -1.84 -2.72
CA GLN A 81 24.42 -1.78 -1.32
C GLN A 81 23.01 -1.22 -1.22
N GLN A 82 22.22 -1.77 -0.30
CA GLN A 82 20.88 -1.27 -0.01
C GLN A 82 20.93 0.22 0.35
N PRO A 83 20.05 1.05 -0.23
CA PRO A 83 20.03 2.49 0.04
C PRO A 83 19.75 2.75 1.52
N PHE A 84 20.44 3.75 2.06
CA PHE A 84 20.47 4.06 3.48
C PHE A 84 20.21 5.54 3.73
N CYS A 85 19.40 5.87 4.72
CA CYS A 85 19.22 7.23 5.19
C CYS A 85 20.24 7.52 6.30
N TYR A 86 21.29 8.28 5.97
CA TYR A 86 22.34 8.63 6.93
C TYR A 86 21.85 9.53 8.08
N ALA A 87 20.87 10.39 7.83
CA ALA A 87 20.32 11.26 8.86
C ALA A 87 19.50 10.49 9.92
N CYS A 88 18.88 9.38 9.52
CA CYS A 88 18.01 8.57 10.37
C CYS A 88 18.67 7.28 10.88
N ASP A 89 19.89 6.99 10.41
CA ASP A 89 20.58 5.72 10.63
C ASP A 89 19.70 4.49 10.33
N SER A 90 18.96 4.55 9.22
CA SER A 90 17.98 3.51 8.87
C SER A 90 17.94 3.21 7.37
N LEU A 91 17.45 2.01 7.02
CA LEU A 91 17.26 1.60 5.62
C LEU A 91 16.29 2.53 4.89
N TYR A 92 16.63 2.86 3.65
CA TYR A 92 15.77 3.67 2.79
C TYR A 92 14.69 2.79 2.16
N THR A 93 13.49 2.83 2.74
CA THR A 93 12.32 2.04 2.31
C THR A 93 11.14 2.95 1.95
N VAL A 94 10.11 2.41 1.30
CA VAL A 94 8.89 3.19 1.02
C VAL A 94 8.23 3.65 2.33
N ARG A 95 8.19 2.79 3.34
CA ARG A 95 7.73 3.15 4.69
C ARG A 95 8.55 4.30 5.27
N HIS A 96 9.87 4.23 5.15
CA HIS A 96 10.74 5.30 5.64
C HIS A 96 10.42 6.65 4.97
N ILE A 97 10.31 6.67 3.64
CA ILE A 97 9.98 7.88 2.88
C ILE A 97 8.60 8.41 3.25
N LEU A 98 7.59 7.54 3.30
CA LEU A 98 6.19 7.95 3.44
C LEU A 98 5.76 8.22 4.89
N ILE A 99 6.36 7.57 5.88
CA ILE A 99 5.86 7.52 7.27
C ILE A 99 6.90 7.95 8.30
N GLU A 100 8.16 7.52 8.19
CA GLU A 100 9.09 7.55 9.34
C GLU A 100 10.12 8.68 9.29
N CYS A 101 10.64 9.02 8.12
CA CYS A 101 11.77 9.95 7.97
C CYS A 101 11.46 11.32 8.59
N PRO A 102 12.20 11.77 9.64
CA PRO A 102 12.03 13.08 10.26
C PRO A 102 12.40 14.23 9.32
N ASP A 103 13.42 14.05 8.47
CA ASP A 103 13.82 15.07 7.48
C ASP A 103 12.68 15.42 6.52
N PHE A 104 11.77 14.48 6.27
CA PHE A 104 10.61 14.71 5.41
C PHE A 104 9.37 15.14 6.18
N GLN A 105 9.41 15.23 7.51
CA GLN A 105 8.24 15.44 8.35
C GLN A 105 7.52 16.76 8.03
N ASP A 106 8.25 17.86 7.89
CA ASP A 106 7.66 19.18 7.61
C ASP A 106 6.98 19.22 6.24
N THR A 107 7.59 18.59 5.23
CA THR A 107 6.96 18.46 3.91
C THR A 107 5.76 17.52 3.97
N ARG A 108 5.87 16.37 4.63
CA ARG A 108 4.80 15.37 4.78
C ARG A 108 3.54 15.99 5.39
N ARG A 109 3.69 16.77 6.47
CA ARG A 109 2.58 17.43 7.17
C ARG A 109 1.76 18.39 6.30
N LYS A 110 2.33 18.92 5.21
CA LYS A 110 1.60 19.75 4.23
C LYS A 110 0.59 18.91 3.42
N TYR A 111 0.86 17.62 3.25
CA TYR A 111 0.08 16.72 2.40
C TYR A 111 -0.81 15.77 3.20
N PHE A 112 -0.31 15.19 4.28
CA PHE A 112 -1.06 14.24 5.09
C PHE A 112 -0.43 14.05 6.47
N SER A 113 -1.22 13.54 7.42
CA SER A 113 -0.79 13.23 8.79
C SER A 113 -1.34 11.88 9.20
N VAL A 114 -0.67 10.83 8.75
CA VAL A 114 -0.96 9.43 9.09
C VAL A 114 0.31 8.76 9.61
N THR A 115 0.14 7.70 10.37
CA THR A 115 1.22 7.06 11.15
C THR A 115 1.62 5.68 10.62
N ASP A 116 0.89 5.16 9.64
CA ASP A 116 1.08 3.83 9.06
C ASP A 116 0.66 3.81 7.59
N LEU A 117 1.19 2.84 6.83
CA LEU A 117 0.93 2.76 5.39
C LEU A 117 -0.52 2.36 5.07
N TYR A 118 -1.15 1.53 5.91
CA TYR A 118 -2.55 1.15 5.73
C TYR A 118 -3.46 2.37 5.70
N ARG A 119 -3.40 3.24 6.73
CA ARG A 119 -4.16 4.50 6.76
C ARG A 119 -3.77 5.43 5.60
N LEU A 120 -2.49 5.49 5.25
CA LEU A 120 -2.04 6.31 4.12
C LEU A 120 -2.76 5.92 2.82
N PHE A 121 -2.72 4.64 2.43
CA PHE A 121 -3.29 4.20 1.16
C PHE A 121 -4.81 4.10 1.16
N ARG A 122 -5.43 4.08 2.35
CA ARG A 122 -6.88 3.98 2.52
C ARG A 122 -7.57 5.33 2.66
N GLU A 123 -6.99 6.26 3.40
CA GLU A 123 -7.65 7.52 3.79
C GLU A 123 -7.14 8.71 2.99
N VAL A 124 -5.90 8.68 2.52
CA VAL A 124 -5.29 9.83 1.84
C VAL A 124 -5.53 9.74 0.33
N ASN A 125 -6.00 10.84 -0.25
CA ASN A 125 -6.17 10.92 -1.70
C ASN A 125 -4.82 10.71 -2.43
N PRO A 126 -4.74 9.80 -3.41
CA PRO A 126 -3.50 9.51 -4.15
C PRO A 126 -2.77 10.74 -4.70
N SER A 127 -3.51 11.77 -5.12
CA SER A 127 -2.93 13.01 -5.64
C SER A 127 -2.14 13.78 -4.58
N ARG A 128 -2.51 13.69 -3.28
CA ARG A 128 -1.72 14.29 -2.20
C ARG A 128 -0.44 13.51 -1.93
N ILE A 129 -0.49 12.18 -2.03
CA ILE A 129 0.71 11.33 -1.92
C ILE A 129 1.68 11.66 -3.06
N VAL A 130 1.18 11.80 -4.29
CA VAL A 130 2.01 12.20 -5.43
C VAL A 130 2.52 13.64 -5.29
N GLY A 131 1.70 14.56 -4.80
CA GLY A 131 2.13 15.93 -4.51
C GLY A 131 3.33 15.97 -3.55
N TYR A 132 3.25 15.21 -2.46
CA TYR A 132 4.36 15.03 -1.52
C TYR A 132 5.64 14.50 -2.20
N LEU A 133 5.51 13.45 -3.01
CA LEU A 133 6.65 12.85 -3.71
C LEU A 133 7.26 13.78 -4.77
N LYS A 134 6.46 14.68 -5.36
CA LYS A 134 6.92 15.72 -6.28
C LYS A 134 7.67 16.82 -5.54
N ASP A 135 7.16 17.29 -4.40
CA ASP A 135 7.82 18.28 -3.55
C ASP A 135 9.16 17.78 -3.00
N LEU A 136 9.26 16.49 -2.70
CA LEU A 136 10.52 15.84 -2.35
C LEU A 136 11.48 15.62 -3.54
N GLY A 137 11.03 15.85 -4.78
CA GLY A 137 11.84 15.63 -5.99
C GLY A 137 12.10 14.14 -6.31
N VAL A 138 11.34 13.23 -5.71
CA VAL A 138 11.54 11.77 -5.85
C VAL A 138 10.55 11.08 -6.77
N TYR A 139 9.48 11.75 -7.18
CA TYR A 139 8.40 11.16 -7.99
C TYR A 139 8.89 10.47 -9.28
N GLY A 140 9.92 11.00 -9.94
CA GLY A 140 10.48 10.39 -11.16
C GLY A 140 11.17 9.04 -10.94
N LYS A 141 11.43 8.66 -9.68
CA LYS A 141 12.06 7.40 -9.27
C LYS A 141 11.07 6.42 -8.63
N ILE A 142 9.77 6.75 -8.67
CA ILE A 142 8.67 5.87 -8.28
C ILE A 142 8.24 5.08 -9.50
#